data_AF-A0A820MZ88-F1
#
_entry.id   AF-A0A820MZ88-F1
#
_cell.length_a   1.000
_cell.length_b   1.000
_cell.length_c   1.000
_cell.angle_alpha   90.00
_cell.angle_beta   90.00
_cell.angle_gamma   90.00
#
_symmetry.space_group_name_H-M   'P 1'
#
loop_
_entity.id
_entity.type
_entity.pdbx_description
1 polymer ?
#
loop_
_entity_poly.entity_id
_entity_poly.type
_entity_poly.pdbx_seq_one_letter_code
_entity_poly.pdbx_strand_id
1 'polypeptide(L)'
;LRRFYMRSSRQLKRLESVTRSPVYTLFSTSLDGLTSIRAFDVQGSFLNMFIERIDAKTRAAFILTATTHWFGLRLDLTASSLTLATGILAVALRHQMEPSTLALSLSYCTTLTGLFQWAIRQSAEAENFMTSAERIHEYGQSVSESHHNNGDNNAPIQPDNDWPSHGIVEFKDYTFRYRPELDPVLKNLNLRIESK
;
A
#
# COMPACT_ATOMS: atom_id res chain seq x y z
N LEU A 1 11.70 -1.61 -21.15
CA LEU A 1 10.36 -1.02 -20.91
C LEU A 1 9.81 -1.33 -19.50
N ARG A 2 9.61 -2.61 -19.14
CA ARG A 2 9.05 -3.01 -17.82
C ARG A 2 9.75 -2.36 -16.62
N ARG A 3 11.08 -2.44 -16.51
CA ARG A 3 11.84 -1.85 -15.37
C ARG A 3 11.63 -0.33 -15.22
N PHE A 4 11.53 0.40 -16.33
CA PHE A 4 11.29 1.85 -16.31
C PHE A 4 9.87 2.16 -15.85
N TYR A 5 8.87 1.46 -16.40
CA TYR A 5 7.48 1.55 -15.96
C TYR A 5 7.32 1.24 -14.46
N MET A 6 7.93 0.15 -13.98
CA MET A 6 7.81 -0.25 -12.57
C MET A 6 8.39 0.78 -11.59
N ARG A 7 9.45 1.51 -11.97
CA ARG A 7 10.00 2.58 -11.11
C ARG A 7 8.99 3.72 -10.94
N SER A 8 8.39 4.19 -12.02
CA SER A 8 7.41 5.29 -11.97
C SER A 8 6.06 4.85 -11.41
N SER A 9 5.54 3.69 -11.82
CA SER A 9 4.26 3.14 -11.37
C SER A 9 4.20 2.96 -9.86
N ARG A 10 5.27 2.45 -9.24
CA ARG A 10 5.32 2.26 -7.78
C ARG A 10 5.23 3.58 -7.01
N GLN A 11 5.97 4.60 -7.43
CA GLN A 11 5.91 5.92 -6.79
C GLN A 11 4.52 6.56 -6.92
N LEU A 12 3.92 6.41 -8.10
CA LEU A 12 2.60 6.93 -8.39
C LEU A 12 1.50 6.18 -7.63
N LYS A 13 1.64 4.87 -7.47
CA LYS A 13 0.75 4.05 -6.62
C LYS A 13 0.86 4.45 -5.15
N ARG A 14 2.08 4.74 -4.67
CA ARG A 14 2.30 5.28 -3.33
C ARG A 14 1.62 6.63 -3.16
N LEU A 15 1.77 7.53 -4.13
CA LEU A 15 1.11 8.85 -4.12
C LEU A 15 -0.43 8.72 -4.07
N GLU A 16 -1.02 7.92 -4.96
CA GLU A 16 -2.48 7.66 -4.98
C GLU A 16 -2.96 7.17 -3.62
N SER A 17 -2.20 6.25 -3.02
CA SER A 17 -2.60 5.70 -1.74
C SER A 17 -2.46 6.68 -0.57
N VAL A 18 -1.43 7.54 -0.56
CA VAL A 18 -1.31 8.61 0.46
C VAL A 18 -2.44 9.63 0.33
N THR A 19 -2.85 9.98 -0.91
CA THR A 19 -3.96 10.92 -1.13
C THR A 19 -5.34 10.38 -0.72
N ARG A 20 -5.47 9.06 -0.55
CA ARG A 20 -6.73 8.42 -0.17
C ARG A 20 -7.08 8.60 1.31
N SER A 21 -6.08 8.58 2.20
CA SER A 21 -6.31 8.66 3.66
C SER A 21 -6.99 9.96 4.11
N PRO A 22 -6.54 11.16 3.68
CA PRO A 22 -7.15 12.44 4.08
C PRO A 22 -8.64 12.56 3.73
N VAL A 23 -9.09 11.93 2.63
CA VAL A 23 -10.50 11.93 2.24
C VAL A 23 -11.35 11.21 3.28
N TYR A 24 -10.91 10.04 3.74
CA TYR A 24 -11.61 9.29 4.78
C TYR A 24 -11.56 9.98 6.14
N THR A 25 -10.42 10.55 6.51
CA THR A 25 -10.28 11.30 7.77
C THR A 25 -11.19 12.51 7.80
N LEU A 26 -11.26 13.29 6.71
CA LEU A 26 -12.15 14.45 6.63
C LEU A 26 -13.62 14.04 6.66
N PHE A 27 -13.98 12.92 6.02
CA PHE A 27 -15.33 12.38 6.07
C PHE A 27 -15.72 11.94 7.49
N SER A 28 -14.85 11.19 8.17
CA SER A 28 -15.09 10.73 9.55
C SER A 28 -15.24 11.90 10.52
N THR A 29 -14.33 12.88 10.47
CA THR A 29 -14.40 14.07 11.33
C THR A 29 -15.64 14.93 11.05
N SER A 30 -16.10 14.97 9.80
CA SER A 30 -17.36 15.66 9.44
C SER A 30 -18.59 14.95 10.00
N LEU A 31 -18.59 13.61 10.08
CA LEU A 31 -19.66 12.84 10.71
C LEU A 31 -19.70 13.06 12.21
N ASP A 32 -18.54 12.98 12.87
CA ASP A 32 -18.42 13.18 14.32
C ASP A 32 -18.77 14.62 14.73
N GLY A 33 -18.41 15.60 13.90
CA GLY A 33 -18.64 17.04 14.13
C GLY A 33 -19.90 17.61 13.48
N LEU A 34 -20.82 16.77 13.00
CA LEU A 34 -21.93 17.20 12.13
C LEU A 34 -22.84 18.26 12.76
N THR A 35 -23.11 18.13 14.06
CA THR A 35 -23.92 19.09 14.82
C THR A 35 -23.24 20.45 14.89
N SER A 36 -21.95 20.50 15.20
CA SER A 36 -21.16 21.73 15.23
C SER A 36 -21.09 22.40 13.86
N ILE A 37 -20.83 21.62 12.80
CA ILE A 37 -20.75 22.14 11.43
C ILE A 37 -22.06 22.81 11.01
N ARG A 38 -23.20 22.23 11.37
CA ARG A 38 -24.53 22.80 11.09
C ARG A 38 -24.85 24.00 12.00
N ALA A 39 -24.47 23.95 13.27
CA ALA A 39 -24.72 25.03 14.22
C ALA A 39 -23.97 26.32 13.85
N PHE A 40 -22.76 26.21 13.29
CA PHE A 40 -21.96 27.34 12.83
C PHE A 40 -22.15 27.71 11.35
N ASP A 41 -23.02 26.99 10.62
CA ASP A 41 -23.29 27.19 9.19
C ASP A 41 -22.04 27.21 8.29
N VAL A 42 -21.08 26.30 8.57
CA VAL A 42 -19.80 26.18 7.85
C VAL A 42 -19.74 25.01 6.87
N GLN A 43 -20.89 24.46 6.48
CA GLN A 43 -21.02 23.32 5.58
C GLN A 43 -20.33 23.58 4.23
N GLY A 44 -20.46 24.80 3.68
CA GLY A 44 -19.84 25.18 2.41
C GLY A 44 -18.30 25.14 2.45
N SER A 45 -17.69 25.57 3.56
CA SER A 45 -16.24 25.50 3.73
C SER A 45 -15.75 24.05 3.81
N PHE A 46 -16.45 23.21 4.59
CA PHE A 46 -16.14 21.78 4.69
C PHE A 46 -16.32 21.05 3.36
N LEU A 47 -17.36 21.40 2.58
CA LEU A 47 -17.59 20.86 1.25
C LEU A 47 -16.44 21.23 0.29
N ASN A 48 -16.00 22.49 0.28
CA ASN A 48 -14.88 22.93 -0.55
C ASN A 48 -13.59 22.19 -0.18
N MET A 49 -13.30 22.04 1.12
CA MET A 49 -12.17 21.23 1.58
C MET A 49 -12.28 19.78 1.10
N PHE A 50 -13.47 19.19 1.16
CA PHE A 50 -13.69 17.81 0.71
C PHE A 50 -13.47 17.66 -0.80
N ILE A 51 -13.97 18.60 -1.60
CA ILE A 51 -13.77 18.64 -3.05
C ILE A 51 -12.27 18.74 -3.39
N GLU A 52 -11.52 19.61 -2.70
CA GLU A 52 -10.07 19.75 -2.93
C GLU A 52 -9.31 18.44 -2.65
N ARG A 53 -9.65 17.72 -1.57
CA ARG A 53 -9.03 16.42 -1.25
C ARG A 53 -9.41 15.35 -2.28
N ILE A 54 -10.65 15.33 -2.76
CA ILE A 54 -11.09 14.44 -3.83
C ILE A 54 -10.36 14.75 -5.14
N ASP A 55 -10.19 16.02 -5.49
CA ASP A 55 -9.50 16.42 -6.71
C ASP A 55 -8.04 15.96 -6.68
N ALA A 56 -7.34 16.18 -5.57
CA ALA A 56 -5.96 15.70 -5.38
C ALA A 56 -5.85 14.16 -5.56
N LYS A 57 -6.78 13.40 -4.97
CA LYS A 57 -6.85 11.93 -5.13
C LYS A 57 -7.16 11.53 -6.56
N THR A 58 -8.09 12.23 -7.22
CA THR A 58 -8.52 11.94 -8.59
C THR A 58 -7.42 12.22 -9.59
N ARG A 59 -6.68 13.33 -9.42
CA ARG A 59 -5.50 13.66 -10.22
C ARG A 59 -4.42 12.58 -10.11
N ALA A 60 -4.10 12.11 -8.90
CA ALA A 60 -3.13 11.04 -8.71
C ALA A 60 -3.59 9.73 -9.39
N ALA A 61 -4.87 9.37 -9.23
CA ALA A 61 -5.44 8.19 -9.87
C ALA A 61 -5.45 8.29 -11.41
N PHE A 62 -5.76 9.47 -11.95
CA PHE A 62 -5.75 9.71 -13.40
C PHE A 62 -4.35 9.52 -13.99
N ILE A 63 -3.31 10.08 -13.37
CA ILE A 63 -1.94 9.93 -13.84
C ILE A 63 -1.53 8.44 -13.76
N LEU A 64 -1.97 7.70 -12.74
CA LEU A 64 -1.70 6.26 -12.62
C LEU A 64 -2.29 5.49 -13.81
N THR A 65 -3.57 5.73 -14.09
CA THR A 65 -4.27 5.13 -15.24
C THR A 65 -3.59 5.49 -16.57
N ALA A 66 -3.25 6.77 -16.77
CA ALA A 66 -2.55 7.23 -17.97
C ALA A 66 -1.19 6.53 -18.15
N THR A 67 -0.44 6.32 -17.06
CA THR A 67 0.85 5.62 -17.09
C THR A 67 0.69 4.15 -17.45
N THR A 68 -0.37 3.48 -16.95
CA THR A 68 -0.70 2.09 -17.32
C THR A 68 -1.04 1.98 -18.81
N HIS A 69 -1.85 2.91 -19.35
CA HIS A 69 -2.18 2.94 -20.78
C HIS A 69 -0.94 3.21 -21.65
N TRP A 70 -0.08 4.14 -21.25
CA TRP A 70 1.17 4.41 -21.95
C TRP A 70 2.06 3.17 -22.05
N PHE A 71 2.16 2.41 -20.96
CA PHE A 71 2.90 1.15 -20.95
C PHE A 71 2.26 0.11 -21.87
N GLY A 72 0.93 -0.01 -21.81
CA GLY A 72 0.15 -0.88 -22.70
C GLY A 72 0.42 -0.57 -24.17
N LEU A 73 0.30 0.69 -24.59
CA LEU A 73 0.53 1.11 -25.97
C LEU A 73 1.95 0.78 -26.44
N ARG A 74 2.97 1.01 -25.60
CA ARG A 74 4.35 0.66 -25.92
C ARG A 74 4.57 -0.84 -26.06
N LEU A 75 3.91 -1.67 -25.25
CA LEU A 75 3.94 -3.12 -25.40
C LEU A 75 3.26 -3.57 -26.69
N ASP A 76 2.11 -2.97 -27.01
CA ASP A 76 1.33 -3.32 -28.20
C ASP A 76 2.14 -3.00 -29.47
N LEU A 77 2.82 -1.85 -29.50
CA LEU A 77 3.74 -1.50 -30.60
C LEU A 77 4.88 -2.52 -30.75
N THR A 78 5.48 -2.98 -29.65
CA THR A 78 6.53 -4.01 -29.73
C THR A 78 5.99 -5.35 -30.22
N ALA A 79 4.80 -5.75 -29.76
CA ALA A 79 4.13 -6.97 -30.20
C ALA A 79 3.78 -6.90 -31.69
N SER A 80 3.17 -5.80 -32.14
CA SER A 80 2.85 -5.58 -33.56
C SER A 80 4.09 -5.58 -34.45
N SER A 81 5.22 -5.02 -33.99
CA SER A 81 6.48 -5.06 -34.75
C SER A 81 7.02 -6.49 -34.91
N LEU A 82 6.88 -7.32 -33.88
CA LEU A 82 7.30 -8.72 -33.93
C LEU A 82 6.40 -9.53 -34.86
N THR A 83 5.08 -9.35 -34.77
CA THR A 83 4.12 -9.98 -35.68
C THR A 83 4.39 -9.57 -37.14
N LEU A 84 4.64 -8.29 -37.40
CA LEU A 84 5.02 -7.82 -38.73
C LEU A 84 6.29 -8.51 -39.24
N ALA A 85 7.34 -8.59 -38.42
CA ALA A 85 8.59 -9.26 -38.78
C ALA A 85 8.37 -10.75 -39.09
N THR A 86 7.56 -11.46 -38.29
CA THR A 86 7.22 -12.87 -38.55
C THR A 86 6.45 -13.06 -39.85
N GLY A 87 5.55 -12.12 -40.18
CA GLY A 87 4.85 -12.11 -41.47
C GLY A 87 5.78 -11.90 -42.67
N ILE A 88 6.73 -10.96 -42.56
CA ILE A 88 7.73 -10.70 -43.61
C ILE A 88 8.61 -11.94 -43.82
N LEU A 89 9.09 -12.57 -42.75
CA LEU A 89 9.89 -13.80 -42.82
C LEU A 89 9.11 -14.96 -43.46
N ALA A 90 7.84 -15.11 -43.10
CA ALA A 90 6.94 -16.10 -43.70
C ALA A 90 6.81 -15.89 -45.22
N VAL A 91 6.69 -14.64 -45.69
CA VAL A 91 6.65 -14.35 -47.13
C VAL A 91 7.99 -14.60 -47.82
N ALA A 92 9.11 -14.27 -47.17
CA ALA A 92 10.46 -14.48 -47.72
C ALA A 92 10.80 -15.97 -47.89
N LEU A 93 10.36 -16.81 -46.96
CA LEU A 93 10.61 -18.26 -46.94
C LEU A 93 9.59 -19.10 -47.72
N ARG A 94 8.61 -18.45 -48.37
CA ARG A 94 7.47 -19.13 -49.02
C ARG A 94 7.83 -20.20 -50.05
N HIS A 95 9.02 -20.10 -50.65
CA HIS A 95 9.50 -21.03 -51.68
C HIS A 95 10.47 -22.08 -51.15
N GLN A 96 10.93 -21.94 -49.90
CA GLN A 96 11.93 -22.82 -49.29
C GLN A 96 11.30 -23.85 -48.34
N MET A 97 10.06 -23.64 -47.90
CA MET A 97 9.39 -24.48 -46.91
C MET A 97 8.00 -24.92 -47.36
N GLU A 98 7.52 -26.04 -46.81
CA GLU A 98 6.17 -26.52 -47.02
C GLU A 98 5.14 -25.50 -46.47
N PRO A 99 4.07 -25.17 -47.22
CA PRO A 99 3.06 -24.20 -46.79
C PRO A 99 2.42 -24.52 -45.43
N SER A 100 2.24 -25.80 -45.10
CA SER A 100 1.63 -26.26 -43.85
C SER A 100 2.49 -25.90 -42.63
N THR A 101 3.79 -26.20 -42.69
CA THR A 101 4.77 -25.93 -41.63
C THR A 101 4.94 -24.42 -41.42
N LEU A 102 4.95 -23.66 -42.52
CA LEU A 102 5.07 -22.21 -42.49
C LEU A 102 3.84 -21.54 -41.84
N ALA A 103 2.62 -21.99 -42.20
CA ALA A 103 1.38 -21.50 -41.61
C ALA A 103 1.26 -21.84 -40.11
N LEU A 104 1.66 -23.05 -39.71
CA LEU A 104 1.71 -23.47 -38.31
C LEU A 104 2.70 -22.61 -37.51
N SER A 105 3.91 -22.41 -38.04
CA SER A 105 4.95 -21.59 -37.39
C SER A 105 4.48 -20.15 -37.19
N LEU A 106 3.87 -19.54 -38.21
CA LEU A 106 3.32 -18.18 -38.13
C LEU A 106 2.19 -18.08 -37.10
N SER A 107 1.30 -19.07 -37.05
CA SER A 107 0.20 -19.12 -36.09
C SER A 107 0.71 -19.21 -34.65
N TYR A 108 1.73 -20.06 -34.40
CA TYR A 108 2.36 -20.16 -33.09
C TYR A 108 3.11 -18.88 -32.70
N CYS A 109 3.90 -18.28 -33.59
CA CYS A 109 4.58 -17.02 -33.31
C CYS A 109 3.61 -15.90 -32.94
N THR A 110 2.50 -15.79 -33.67
CA THR A 110 1.48 -14.76 -33.42
C THR A 110 0.80 -14.97 -32.07
N THR A 111 0.40 -16.22 -31.78
CA THR A 111 -0.24 -16.59 -30.52
C THR A 111 0.68 -16.35 -29.33
N LEU A 112 1.95 -16.77 -29.45
CA LEU A 112 2.96 -16.62 -28.39
C LEU A 112 3.26 -15.14 -28.12
N THR A 113 3.30 -14.30 -29.17
CA THR A 113 3.49 -12.85 -29.03
C THR A 113 2.35 -12.22 -28.22
N GLY A 114 1.09 -12.60 -28.50
CA GLY A 114 -0.07 -12.13 -27.74
C GLY A 114 -0.05 -12.58 -26.28
N LEU A 115 0.25 -13.86 -26.03
CA LEU A 115 0.41 -14.41 -24.68
C LEU A 115 1.51 -13.69 -23.89
N PHE A 116 2.64 -13.40 -24.52
CA PHE A 116 3.76 -12.71 -23.89
C PHE A 116 3.40 -11.27 -23.47
N GLN A 117 2.68 -10.54 -24.34
CA GLN A 117 2.17 -9.20 -24.03
C GLN A 117 1.23 -9.22 -22.81
N TRP A 118 0.28 -10.17 -22.80
CA TRP A 118 -0.64 -10.35 -21.67
C TRP A 118 0.10 -10.73 -20.39
N ALA A 119 1.05 -11.66 -20.45
CA ALA A 119 1.84 -12.10 -19.31
C ALA A 119 2.65 -10.96 -18.69
N ILE A 120 3.25 -10.08 -19.50
CA ILE A 120 3.96 -8.90 -18.99
C ILE A 120 3.00 -7.96 -18.25
N ARG A 121 1.81 -7.71 -18.79
CA ARG A 121 0.79 -6.87 -18.14
C ARG A 121 0.37 -7.47 -16.80
N GLN A 122 0.04 -8.76 -16.75
CA GLN A 122 -0.28 -9.45 -15.49
C GLN A 122 0.87 -9.41 -14.49
N SER A 123 2.11 -9.59 -14.93
CA SER A 123 3.28 -9.52 -14.03
C SER A 123 3.43 -8.14 -13.38
N ALA A 124 3.02 -7.07 -14.07
CA ALA A 124 3.11 -5.72 -13.57
C ALA A 124 1.95 -5.40 -12.61
N GLU A 125 0.75 -5.90 -12.90
CA GLU A 125 -0.41 -5.80 -12.00
C GLU A 125 -0.17 -6.57 -10.70
N ALA A 126 0.35 -7.79 -10.78
CA ALA A 126 0.70 -8.59 -9.61
C ALA A 126 1.70 -7.87 -8.69
N GLU A 127 2.74 -7.24 -9.28
CA GLU A 127 3.72 -6.46 -8.52
C GLU A 127 3.10 -5.18 -7.90
N ASN A 128 2.13 -4.55 -8.58
CA ASN A 128 1.37 -3.44 -8.00
C ASN A 128 0.48 -3.89 -6.82
N PHE A 129 -0.08 -5.11 -6.83
CA PHE A 129 -0.85 -5.64 -5.70
C PHE A 129 0.02 -5.98 -4.49
N MET A 130 1.28 -6.37 -4.71
CA MET A 130 2.22 -6.66 -3.62
C MET A 130 2.51 -5.44 -2.72
N THR A 131 2.29 -4.20 -3.18
CA THR A 131 2.37 -3.01 -2.33
C THR A 131 1.40 -3.06 -1.14
N SER A 132 0.26 -3.73 -1.28
CA SER A 132 -0.67 -3.95 -0.16
C SER A 132 -0.12 -4.95 0.85
N ALA A 133 0.53 -6.02 0.38
CA ALA A 133 1.17 -7.01 1.23
C ALA A 133 2.37 -6.42 2.00
N GLU A 134 3.17 -5.59 1.33
CA GLU A 134 4.27 -4.83 1.94
C GLU A 134 3.79 -4.00 3.14
N ARG A 135 2.64 -3.33 3.01
CA ARG A 135 2.05 -2.54 4.11
C ARG A 135 1.57 -3.39 5.28
N ILE A 136 0.93 -4.51 5.01
CA ILE A 136 0.50 -5.43 6.08
C ILE A 136 1.73 -5.97 6.82
N HIS A 137 2.78 -6.29 6.07
CA HIS A 137 4.05 -6.73 6.63
C HIS A 137 4.71 -5.65 7.50
N GLU A 138 4.71 -4.40 7.05
CA GLU A 138 5.19 -3.24 7.82
C GLU A 138 4.45 -3.10 9.17
N TYR A 139 3.11 -3.24 9.17
CA TYR A 139 2.34 -3.25 10.42
C TYR A 139 2.66 -4.46 11.31
N GLY A 140 2.88 -5.63 10.72
CA GLY A 140 3.29 -6.83 11.47
C GLY A 140 4.69 -6.74 12.10
N GLN A 141 5.56 -5.89 11.57
CA GLN A 141 6.91 -5.64 12.10
C GLN A 141 6.99 -4.44 13.05
N SER A 142 5.90 -3.69 13.20
CA SER A 142 5.86 -2.55 14.12
C SER A 142 6.17 -2.99 15.56
N VAL A 143 6.80 -2.10 16.34
CA VAL A 143 7.24 -2.37 17.71
C VAL A 143 6.03 -2.82 18.51
N SER A 144 5.97 -4.13 18.82
CA SER A 144 5.00 -4.68 19.76
C SER A 144 5.05 -3.85 21.03
N GLU A 145 3.89 -3.50 21.59
CA GLU A 145 3.75 -2.69 22.82
C GLU A 145 4.28 -3.41 24.09
N SER A 146 5.26 -4.31 23.92
CA SER A 146 5.86 -5.17 24.92
C SER A 146 4.84 -6.07 25.60
N HIS A 147 4.65 -7.25 25.01
CA HIS A 147 4.57 -8.45 25.83
C HIS A 147 5.48 -9.55 25.23
N HIS A 148 6.45 -9.96 26.06
CA HIS A 148 7.05 -11.31 26.13
C HIS A 148 8.47 -11.58 25.60
N ASN A 149 9.26 -10.67 25.03
CA ASN A 149 10.67 -11.03 24.77
C ASN A 149 11.58 -9.81 24.60
N ASN A 150 11.91 -9.14 25.70
CA ASN A 150 13.28 -8.63 25.80
C ASN A 150 14.15 -9.87 26.01
N GLY A 151 15.13 -10.11 25.15
CA GLY A 151 16.02 -11.27 25.15
C GLY A 151 16.95 -11.37 26.36
N ASP A 152 16.41 -11.18 27.55
CA ASP A 152 16.89 -11.79 28.79
C ASP A 152 16.10 -13.09 28.99
N ASN A 153 16.80 -14.13 29.43
CA ASN A 153 16.28 -15.50 29.64
C ASN A 153 15.24 -15.64 30.77
N ASN A 154 14.41 -14.62 30.97
CA ASN A 154 13.42 -14.57 32.02
C ASN A 154 12.07 -14.85 31.39
N ALA A 155 11.63 -16.11 31.51
CA ALA A 155 10.24 -16.50 31.33
C ALA A 155 9.29 -15.47 31.98
N PRO A 156 8.07 -15.27 31.45
CA PRO A 156 7.11 -14.37 32.07
C PRO A 156 6.97 -14.78 33.52
N ILE A 157 7.27 -13.85 34.43
CA ILE A 157 7.07 -14.06 35.86
C ILE A 157 5.56 -14.23 36.02
N GLN A 158 5.11 -15.48 36.06
CA GLN A 158 3.73 -15.79 36.33
C GLN A 158 3.51 -15.43 37.79
N PRO A 159 2.63 -14.47 38.09
CA PRO A 159 2.36 -14.14 39.48
C PRO A 159 1.74 -15.36 40.17
N ASP A 160 1.96 -15.49 41.48
CA ASP A 160 1.39 -16.58 42.27
C ASP A 160 -0.13 -16.64 42.11
N ASN A 161 -0.72 -17.82 42.30
CA ASN A 161 -2.18 -18.02 42.15
C ASN A 161 -3.03 -17.11 43.04
N ASP A 162 -2.46 -16.65 44.16
CA ASP A 162 -3.12 -15.76 45.11
C ASP A 162 -2.91 -14.27 44.77
N TRP A 163 -2.26 -13.93 43.64
CA TRP A 163 -2.11 -12.55 43.20
C TRP A 163 -3.40 -12.00 42.56
N PRO A 164 -3.82 -10.78 42.93
CA PRO A 164 -3.27 -9.91 43.97
C PRO A 164 -3.81 -10.25 45.37
N SER A 165 -2.92 -10.58 46.32
CA SER A 165 -3.31 -11.03 47.67
C SER A 165 -3.59 -9.88 48.64
N HIS A 166 -2.80 -8.82 48.54
CA HIS A 166 -2.95 -7.58 49.29
C HIS A 166 -3.01 -6.47 48.26
N GLY A 167 -4.16 -5.82 48.08
CA GLY A 167 -4.41 -4.81 47.04
C GLY A 167 -3.66 -3.49 47.25
N ILE A 168 -2.40 -3.56 47.69
CA ILE A 168 -1.54 -2.42 47.98
C ILE A 168 -0.88 -1.98 46.68
N VAL A 169 -0.98 -0.68 46.37
CA VAL A 169 -0.35 -0.09 45.18
C VAL A 169 0.68 0.92 45.62
N GLU A 170 1.94 0.70 45.25
CA GLU A 170 3.06 1.56 45.62
C GLU A 170 3.76 2.10 44.36
N PHE A 171 3.85 3.42 44.26
CA PHE A 171 4.62 4.14 43.27
C PHE A 171 5.90 4.66 43.91
N LYS A 172 7.07 4.35 43.32
CA LYS A 172 8.39 4.84 43.74
C LYS A 172 9.07 5.54 42.59
N ASP A 173 9.43 6.81 42.80
CA ASP A 173 10.09 7.68 41.82
C ASP A 173 9.48 7.60 40.41
N TYR A 174 8.16 7.41 40.36
CA TYR A 174 7.48 7.09 39.12
C TYR A 174 7.46 8.32 38.21
N THR A 175 7.90 8.13 36.96
CA THR A 175 8.00 9.19 35.96
C THR A 175 7.32 8.72 34.69
N PHE A 176 6.44 9.56 34.14
CA PHE A 176 5.65 9.24 32.95
C PHE A 176 5.80 10.31 31.88
N ARG A 177 6.00 9.87 30.64
CA ARG A 177 6.05 10.74 29.45
C ARG A 177 5.28 10.10 28.30
N TYR A 178 4.55 10.91 27.54
CA TYR A 178 3.80 10.45 26.37
C TYR A 178 4.69 10.19 25.15
N ARG A 179 5.78 10.93 25.01
CA ARG A 179 6.78 10.74 23.93
C ARG A 179 8.18 10.79 24.54
N PRO A 180 9.15 10.02 24.01
CA PRO A 180 10.53 10.02 24.53
C PRO A 180 11.17 11.40 24.53
N GLU A 181 10.87 12.19 23.49
CA GLU A 181 11.42 13.52 23.21
C GLU A 181 10.83 14.62 24.09
N LEU A 182 9.68 14.38 24.74
CA LEU A 182 9.00 15.38 25.55
C LEU A 182 9.42 15.27 27.01
N ASP A 183 9.35 16.41 27.70
CA ASP A 183 9.52 16.44 29.15
C ASP A 183 8.48 15.55 29.84
N PRO A 184 8.85 14.90 30.96
CA PRO A 184 7.90 14.08 31.71
C PRO A 184 6.75 14.91 32.27
N VAL A 185 5.54 14.35 32.18
CA VAL A 185 4.32 14.96 32.72
C VAL A 185 4.17 14.62 34.20
N LEU A 186 4.46 13.37 34.58
CA LEU A 186 4.62 12.98 35.98
C LEU A 186 6.10 12.89 36.29
N LYS A 187 6.54 13.51 37.38
CA LYS A 187 7.93 13.58 37.81
C LYS A 187 8.04 13.11 39.24
N ASN A 188 8.85 12.07 39.48
CA ASN A 188 9.22 11.57 40.81
C ASN A 188 8.02 11.33 41.75
N LEU A 189 6.96 10.69 41.23
CA LEU A 189 5.77 10.42 42.00
C LEU A 189 6.01 9.27 42.99
N ASN A 190 5.82 9.57 44.27
CA ASN A 190 5.98 8.65 45.39
C ASN A 190 4.67 8.59 46.19
N LEU A 191 3.97 7.46 46.12
CA LEU A 191 2.64 7.26 46.73
C LEU A 191 2.46 5.81 47.10
N ARG A 192 1.86 5.54 48.28
CA ARG A 192 1.42 4.20 48.68
C ARG A 192 -0.07 4.23 49.01
N ILE A 193 -0.83 3.35 48.36
CA ILE A 193 -2.26 3.15 48.56
C ILE A 193 -2.44 1.81 49.26
N GLU A 194 -2.99 1.82 50.47
CA GLU A 194 -3.25 0.60 51.24
C GLU A 194 -4.54 -0.10 50.77
N SER A 195 -4.63 -1.41 51.01
CA SER A 195 -5.87 -2.17 50.80
C SER A 195 -6.94 -1.73 51.78
N LYS A 196 -8.20 -1.70 51.33
CA LYS A 196 -9.37 -1.47 52.20
C LYS A 196 -9.65 -2.67 53.09
#